data_AF-X1LSZ1-F1
#
_entry.id   AF-X1LSZ1-F1
#
_cell.length_a   1.000
_cell.length_b   1.000
_cell.length_c   1.000
_cell.angle_alpha   90.00
_cell.angle_beta   90.00
_cell.angle_gamma   90.00
#
_symmetry.space_group_name_H-M   'P 1'
#
loop_
_entity.id
_entity.type
_entity.pdbx_description
1 polymer ?
#
loop_
_entity_poly.entity_id
_entity_poly.type
_entity_poly.pdbx_seq_one_letter_code
_entity_poly.pdbx_strand_id
1 'polypeptide(L)'
;QIMDAKAMVDQAGIGAEPASCCSVAGIKKLVGSGIIDKEDKVVAILTGSLLKDPDAVVNYHSGKLKGIESTYANRPIQIEASLEAIRKALD
;
A
#
# COMPACT_ATOMS: atom_id res chain seq x y z
N GLN A 1 -0.13 3.97 -9.21
CA GLN A 1 -1.60 3.94 -8.97
C GLN A 1 -2.06 2.67 -8.26
N ILE A 2 -2.00 1.48 -8.89
CA ILE A 2 -2.46 0.23 -8.24
C ILE A 2 -1.61 -0.12 -7.01
N MET A 3 -0.27 -0.06 -7.12
CA MET A 3 0.61 -0.37 -5.99
C MET A 3 0.45 0.62 -4.83
N ASP A 4 0.30 1.91 -5.11
CA ASP A 4 -0.03 2.92 -4.09
C ASP A 4 -1.38 2.63 -3.42
N ALA A 5 -2.40 2.25 -4.21
CA ALA A 5 -3.70 1.87 -3.66
C ALA A 5 -3.58 0.64 -2.77
N LYS A 6 -2.78 -0.35 -3.17
CA LYS A 6 -2.46 -1.51 -2.34
C LYS A 6 -1.81 -1.09 -1.02
N ALA A 7 -0.79 -0.22 -1.06
CA ALA A 7 -0.11 0.25 0.15
C ALA A 7 -1.07 1.00 1.10
N MET A 8 -2.01 1.79 0.57
CA MET A 8 -3.06 2.43 1.38
C MET A 8 -4.02 1.41 2.01
N VAL A 9 -4.42 0.36 1.27
CA VAL A 9 -5.27 -0.73 1.76
C VAL A 9 -4.56 -1.55 2.84
N ASP A 10 -3.29 -1.89 2.63
CA ASP A 10 -2.46 -2.60 3.59
C ASP A 10 -2.26 -1.76 4.87
N GLN A 11 -2.03 -0.45 4.74
CA GLN A 11 -1.90 0.49 5.87
C GLN A 11 -3.19 0.57 6.72
N ALA A 12 -4.35 0.33 6.12
CA ALA A 12 -5.63 0.23 6.84
C ALA A 12 -5.83 -1.12 7.55
N GLY A 13 -4.84 -2.02 7.52
CA GLY A 13 -4.92 -3.35 8.14
C GLY A 13 -5.58 -4.43 7.27
N ILE A 14 -5.78 -4.16 5.97
CA ILE A 14 -6.45 -5.06 5.05
C ILE A 14 -5.41 -5.66 4.09
N GLY A 15 -5.07 -6.93 4.23
CA GLY A 15 -4.09 -7.59 3.35
C GLY A 15 -4.71 -8.12 2.06
N ALA A 16 -4.53 -7.39 0.94
CA ALA A 16 -5.00 -7.80 -0.38
C ALA A 16 -3.88 -7.91 -1.44
N GLU A 17 -4.11 -8.72 -2.49
CA GLU A 17 -3.20 -8.81 -3.65
C GLU A 17 -3.27 -7.53 -4.52
N PRO A 18 -2.23 -7.23 -5.33
CA PRO A 18 -2.20 -6.03 -6.17
C PRO A 18 -3.41 -5.89 -7.11
N ALA A 19 -3.83 -6.97 -7.76
CA ALA A 19 -4.93 -6.97 -8.72
C ALA A 19 -6.25 -6.53 -8.06
N SER A 20 -6.53 -7.00 -6.85
CA SER A 20 -7.72 -6.61 -6.08
C SER A 20 -7.75 -5.12 -5.78
N CYS A 21 -6.60 -4.51 -5.48
CA CYS A 21 -6.47 -3.09 -5.18
C CYS A 21 -6.66 -2.16 -6.39
N CYS A 22 -6.83 -2.70 -7.61
CA CYS A 22 -7.29 -1.90 -8.75
C CYS A 22 -8.67 -1.29 -8.51
N SER A 23 -9.53 -1.95 -7.73
CA SER A 23 -10.84 -1.44 -7.33
C SER A 23 -10.71 -0.10 -6.58
N VAL A 24 -9.87 -0.06 -5.54
CA VAL A 24 -9.61 1.15 -4.74
C VAL A 24 -8.92 2.24 -5.57
N ALA A 25 -7.96 1.87 -6.43
CA ALA A 25 -7.34 2.82 -7.36
C ALA A 25 -8.37 3.46 -8.30
N GLY A 26 -9.27 2.65 -8.86
CA GLY A 26 -10.37 3.08 -9.72
C GLY A 26 -11.35 4.00 -8.99
N ILE A 27 -11.79 3.61 -7.79
CA ILE A 27 -12.68 4.42 -6.95
C ILE A 27 -12.05 5.78 -6.68
N LYS A 28 -10.78 5.84 -6.25
CA LYS A 28 -10.07 7.10 -6.01
C LYS A 28 -10.04 8.00 -7.26
N LYS A 29 -9.86 7.42 -8.44
CA LYS A 29 -9.91 8.14 -9.72
C LYS A 29 -11.33 8.66 -10.02
N LEU A 30 -12.35 7.83 -9.85
CA LEU A 30 -13.75 8.19 -10.15
C LEU A 30 -14.29 9.26 -9.20
N VAL A 31 -13.90 9.22 -7.92
CA VAL A 31 -14.15 10.31 -6.96
C VAL A 31 -13.44 11.59 -7.38
N GLY A 32 -12.18 11.50 -7.79
CA GLY A 32 -11.41 12.66 -8.29
C GLY A 32 -12.01 13.31 -9.54
N SER A 33 -12.74 12.55 -10.36
CA SER A 33 -13.47 13.06 -11.53
C SER A 33 -14.92 13.43 -11.26
N GLY A 34 -15.43 13.26 -10.04
CA GLY A 34 -16.83 13.55 -9.68
C GLY A 34 -17.87 12.56 -10.24
N ILE A 35 -17.44 11.36 -10.66
CA ILE A 35 -18.36 10.30 -11.12
C ILE A 35 -18.96 9.54 -9.92
N ILE A 36 -18.16 9.34 -8.87
CA ILE A 36 -18.61 8.85 -7.57
C ILE A 36 -18.61 10.05 -6.63
N ASP A 37 -19.71 10.29 -5.93
CA ASP A 37 -19.81 11.36 -4.94
C ASP A 37 -19.03 10.99 -3.66
N LYS A 38 -18.53 11.98 -2.91
CA LYS A 38 -17.79 11.72 -1.67
C LYS A 38 -18.66 11.09 -0.58
N GLU A 39 -19.98 11.31 -0.63
CA GLU A 39 -20.95 10.78 0.32
C GLU A 39 -21.53 9.42 -0.12
N ASP A 40 -21.17 8.92 -1.31
CA ASP A 40 -21.64 7.64 -1.80
C ASP A 40 -21.08 6.47 -0.97
N LYS A 41 -21.95 5.49 -0.69
CA LYS A 41 -21.55 4.21 -0.09
C LYS A 41 -21.08 3.26 -1.18
N VAL A 42 -19.78 3.00 -1.22
CA VAL A 42 -19.14 2.15 -2.22
C VAL A 42 -18.67 0.84 -1.60
N VAL A 43 -18.85 -0.28 -2.31
CA VAL A 43 -18.30 -1.59 -1.93
C VAL A 43 -17.21 -1.98 -2.93
N ALA A 44 -15.97 -2.09 -2.44
CA ALA A 44 -14.85 -2.64 -3.21
C ALA A 44 -14.69 -4.14 -2.91
N ILE A 45 -14.65 -4.97 -3.95
CA ILE A 45 -14.44 -6.41 -3.80
C ILE A 45 -12.95 -6.70 -3.93
N LEU A 46 -12.34 -7.22 -2.86
CA LEU A 46 -10.95 -7.67 -2.84
C LEU A 46 -10.93 -9.19 -2.91
N THR A 47 -10.67 -9.73 -4.10
CA THR A 47 -10.83 -11.15 -4.42
C THR A 47 -9.65 -12.03 -3.99
N GLY A 48 -8.50 -11.44 -3.70
CA GLY A 48 -7.28 -12.17 -3.34
C GLY A 48 -6.61 -11.64 -2.07
N SER A 49 -6.15 -12.58 -1.24
CA SER A 49 -5.32 -12.29 -0.07
C SER A 49 -3.94 -11.78 -0.48
N LEU A 50 -3.36 -10.90 0.35
CA LEU A 50 -1.95 -10.50 0.27
C LEU A 50 -0.99 -11.68 0.12
N LEU A 51 -1.28 -12.81 0.76
CA LEU A 51 -0.40 -13.99 0.77
C LEU A 51 -0.25 -14.67 -0.61
N LYS A 52 -1.07 -14.30 -1.60
CA LYS A 52 -0.89 -14.79 -2.97
C LYS A 52 0.35 -14.20 -3.65
N ASP A 53 0.75 -12.99 -3.27
CA ASP A 53 1.90 -12.27 -3.84
C ASP A 53 2.59 -11.42 -2.77
N PRO A 54 3.28 -12.05 -1.80
CA PRO A 54 4.00 -11.33 -0.75
C PRO A 54 5.22 -10.57 -1.29
N ASP A 55 5.81 -11.02 -2.41
CA ASP A 55 6.98 -10.38 -3.02
C ASP A 55 6.64 -9.00 -3.56
N ALA A 56 5.44 -8.78 -4.11
CA ALA A 56 5.00 -7.45 -4.51
C ALA A 56 5.00 -6.45 -3.34
N VAL A 57 4.65 -6.90 -2.13
CA VAL A 57 4.68 -6.06 -0.92
C VAL A 57 6.12 -5.72 -0.56
N VAL A 58 6.97 -6.74 -0.41
CA VAL A 58 8.38 -6.53 -0.02
C VAL A 58 9.09 -5.65 -1.03
N ASN A 59 8.90 -5.88 -2.33
CA ASN A 59 9.54 -5.12 -3.39
C ASN A 59 9.03 -3.69 -3.47
N TYR A 60 7.74 -3.43 -3.25
CA TYR A 60 7.21 -2.06 -3.16
C TYR A 60 7.82 -1.30 -1.98
N HIS A 61 7.78 -1.89 -0.78
CA HIS A 61 8.31 -1.28 0.43
C HIS A 61 9.84 -1.14 0.44
N SER A 62 10.54 -1.92 -0.40
CA SER A 62 11.99 -1.80 -0.60
C SER A 62 12.38 -0.91 -1.79
N GLY A 63 11.41 -0.36 -2.54
CA GLY A 63 11.68 0.45 -3.74
C GLY A 63 12.34 -0.31 -4.90
N LYS A 64 12.08 -1.62 -5.02
CA LYS A 64 12.70 -2.52 -6.02
C LYS A 64 11.85 -2.73 -7.28
N LEU A 65 10.62 -2.21 -7.30
CA LEU A 65 9.73 -2.35 -8.46
C LEU A 65 10.15 -1.42 -9.60
N LYS A 66 10.48 -2.01 -10.75
CA LYS A 66 10.89 -1.25 -11.94
C LYS A 66 9.72 -0.43 -12.49
N GLY A 67 9.96 0.86 -12.77
CA GLY A 67 8.96 1.74 -13.37
C GLY A 67 7.79 2.12 -12.46
N ILE A 68 7.89 1.83 -11.16
CA ILE A 68 6.87 2.16 -10.16
C ILE A 68 7.53 3.02 -9.08
N GLU A 69 7.01 4.24 -8.90
CA GLU A 69 7.34 5.06 -7.74
C GLU A 69 6.58 4.54 -6.51
N SER A 70 7.30 4.28 -5.42
CA SER A 70 6.72 3.74 -4.19
C SER A 70 6.38 4.86 -3.21
N THR A 71 5.39 5.68 -3.56
CA THR A 71 4.99 6.91 -2.83
C THR A 71 4.68 6.68 -1.36
N TYR A 72 4.09 5.52 -1.04
CA TYR A 72 3.65 5.13 0.31
C TYR A 72 4.53 4.02 0.91
N ALA A 73 5.80 3.92 0.50
CA ALA A 73 6.70 2.90 1.03
C ALA A 73 7.03 3.11 2.52
N ASN A 74 6.58 2.19 3.36
CA ASN A 74 7.13 1.98 4.70
C ASN A 74 8.42 1.15 4.62
N ARG A 75 9.58 1.82 4.48
CA ARG A 75 10.89 1.16 4.32
C ARG A 75 11.40 0.66 5.69
N PRO A 76 11.90 -0.58 5.79
CA PRO A 76 12.62 -1.01 6.99
C PRO A 76 13.81 -0.08 7.26
N ILE A 77 13.96 0.35 8.51
CA ILE A 77 15.09 1.17 8.97
C ILE A 77 16.15 0.21 9.50
N GLN A 78 17.32 0.18 8.84
CA GLN A 78 18.45 -0.61 9.30
C GLN A 78 19.25 0.19 10.33
N ILE A 79 19.53 -0.43 11.48
CA ILE A 79 20.23 0.19 12.62
C ILE A 79 21.33 -0.74 13.14
N GLU A 80 22.29 -0.15 13.86
CA GLU A 80 23.30 -0.90 14.61
C GLU A 80 22.68 -1.74 15.74
N ALA A 81 23.32 -2.85 16.10
CA ALA A 81 22.87 -3.75 17.16
C ALA A 81 23.17 -3.19 18.58
N SER A 82 22.64 -2.02 18.91
CA SER A 82 22.83 -1.35 20.19
C SER A 82 21.53 -0.73 20.72
N LEU A 83 21.42 -0.62 22.06
CA LEU A 83 20.29 0.05 22.70
C LEU A 83 20.17 1.53 22.31
N GLU A 84 21.32 2.19 22.10
CA GLU A 84 21.35 3.60 21.68
C GLU A 84 20.77 3.78 20.29
N ALA A 85 21.15 2.93 19.34
CA ALA A 85 20.61 2.97 17.98
C ALA A 85 19.11 2.64 17.94
N ILE A 86 18.63 1.73 18.79
CA ILE A 86 17.18 1.44 18.93
C ILE A 86 16.43 2.67 19.44
N ARG A 87 16.89 3.32 20.51
CA ARG A 87 16.22 4.52 21.05
C ARG A 87 16.12 5.63 20.01
N LYS A 88 17.24 5.94 19.34
CA LYS A 88 17.29 6.95 18.29
C LYS A 88 16.34 6.69 17.11
N ALA A 89 15.99 5.43 16.84
CA ALA A 89 15.09 5.06 15.76
C ALA A 89 13.60 5.06 16.15
N LEU A 90 13.30 5.09 17.45
CA LEU A 90 11.94 5.15 17.99
C LEU A 90 11.50 6.59 18.34
N ASP A 91 12.45 7.47 18.60
CA ASP A 91 12.25 8.92 18.80
C ASP A 91 11.99 9.65 17.46
#